data_AF-A0A382LDQ3-F1
#
_entry.id   AF-A0A382LDQ3-F1
#
_cell.length_a   1.000
_cell.length_b   1.000
_cell.length_c   1.000
_cell.angle_alpha   90.00
_cell.angle_beta   90.00
_cell.angle_gamma   90.00
#
_symmetry.space_group_name_H-M   'P 1'
#
loop_
_entity.id
_entity.type
_entity.pdbx_description
1 polymer ?
#
loop_
_entity_poly.entity_id
_entity_poly.type
_entity_poly.pdbx_seq_one_letter_code
_entity_poly.pdbx_strand_id
1 'polypeptide(L)'
;MSFLIRIGICLLSCIIVTSCNNNANPDDEINSTSKQYVLNEFGQITSTEFSTEAFEPSQNCQGCHPNHYQEWSESMHAYTMQDPIFFSGWAQAQHDYPETGERFCVQCHNPVAFLTGEDLSNYPTKEELLGSDLPAQIKDGISCDVCHSTTSLSRTVHADDNIAAVADYHLYPGEGIKFGSIQDPEANEYHESEYNPIFNRSELCLPCHDLTIRGVEAEITFTEWNRIPGLAMSGALSCQDCHMKQKNDGTHDHHFTGVDVNLSYPMGEGPLYNKIEEMLQSA
;
A
#
# COMPACT_ATOMS: atom_id res chain seq x y z
N MET A 1 -63.26 49.10 30.49
CA MET A 1 -62.68 50.43 30.25
C MET A 1 -61.29 50.22 29.65
N SER A 2 -61.07 50.81 28.49
CA SER A 2 -60.07 50.44 27.47
C SER A 2 -58.63 50.30 27.96
N PHE A 3 -57.96 49.21 27.58
CA PHE A 3 -56.49 49.12 27.61
C PHE A 3 -55.95 49.10 26.17
N LEU A 4 -55.17 50.14 25.87
CA LEU A 4 -54.46 50.38 24.62
C LEU A 4 -53.32 49.37 24.43
N ILE A 5 -53.28 48.75 23.25
CA ILE A 5 -52.18 47.89 22.78
C ILE A 5 -51.04 48.80 22.33
N ARG A 6 -49.88 48.73 23.00
CA ARG A 6 -48.61 49.29 22.50
C ARG A 6 -47.89 48.22 21.69
N ILE A 7 -47.79 48.44 20.38
CA ILE A 7 -46.94 47.66 19.47
C ILE A 7 -45.49 48.13 19.66
N GLY A 8 -44.66 47.28 20.24
CA GLY A 8 -43.20 47.47 20.28
C GLY A 8 -42.58 46.99 18.99
N ILE A 9 -41.98 47.89 18.22
CA ILE A 9 -41.16 47.57 17.04
C ILE A 9 -39.80 47.09 17.56
N CYS A 10 -39.57 45.78 17.52
CA CYS A 10 -38.24 45.21 17.74
C CYS A 10 -37.48 45.26 16.41
N LEU A 11 -36.49 46.17 16.31
CA LEU A 11 -35.51 46.19 15.24
C LEU A 11 -34.64 44.93 15.36
N LEU A 12 -34.90 43.92 14.51
CA LEU A 12 -34.00 42.79 14.33
C LEU A 12 -32.75 43.29 13.60
N SER A 13 -31.66 43.48 14.34
CA SER A 13 -30.33 43.63 13.77
C SER A 13 -29.91 42.29 13.15
N CYS A 14 -30.01 42.17 11.82
CA CYS A 14 -29.41 41.06 11.07
C CYS A 14 -27.88 41.14 11.20
N ILE A 15 -27.33 40.40 12.15
CA ILE A 15 -25.91 40.07 12.18
C ILE A 15 -25.71 39.05 11.07
N ILE A 16 -25.16 39.51 9.94
CA ILE A 16 -24.64 38.62 8.89
C ILE A 16 -23.39 37.97 9.49
N VAL A 17 -23.56 36.78 10.04
CA VAL A 17 -22.42 35.91 10.34
C VAL A 17 -21.94 35.40 8.98
N THR A 18 -20.92 36.04 8.42
CA THR A 18 -20.13 35.47 7.35
C THR A 18 -19.43 34.24 7.92
N SER A 19 -20.11 33.09 7.82
CA SER A 19 -19.50 31.79 8.00
C SER A 19 -18.41 31.69 6.95
N CYS A 20 -17.15 31.70 7.39
CA CYS A 20 -16.04 31.25 6.56
C CYS A 20 -16.33 29.78 6.24
N ASN A 21 -16.81 29.54 5.03
CA ASN A 21 -17.01 28.22 4.48
C ASN A 21 -15.64 27.62 4.18
N ASN A 22 -14.94 27.18 5.23
CA ASN A 22 -13.82 26.25 5.09
C ASN A 22 -14.41 24.88 4.77
N ASN A 23 -14.88 24.72 3.53
CA ASN A 23 -14.97 23.41 2.90
C ASN A 23 -13.55 22.99 2.49
N ALA A 24 -12.65 22.83 3.47
CA ALA A 24 -11.50 21.97 3.29
C ALA A 24 -12.04 20.55 3.48
N ASN A 25 -11.88 19.71 2.46
CA ASN A 25 -12.15 18.29 2.61
C ASN A 25 -11.16 17.76 3.67
N PRO A 26 -11.55 16.86 4.61
CA PRO A 26 -10.59 16.28 5.55
C PRO A 26 -9.40 15.58 4.84
N ASP A 27 -9.59 15.23 3.57
CA ASP A 27 -8.56 14.67 2.69
C ASP A 27 -7.50 15.69 2.21
N ASP A 28 -7.76 17.00 2.33
CA ASP A 28 -6.84 18.05 1.83
C ASP A 28 -5.69 18.37 2.80
N GLU A 29 -5.77 17.94 4.07
CA GLU A 29 -4.73 18.23 5.09
C GLU A 29 -3.66 17.13 5.23
N ILE A 30 -3.78 15.99 4.54
CA ILE A 30 -2.82 14.87 4.60
C ILE A 30 -1.96 14.80 3.33
N ASN A 31 -1.45 15.95 2.88
CA ASN A 31 -0.65 16.03 1.65
C ASN A 31 0.71 16.70 1.82
N SER A 32 1.16 16.98 3.06
CA SER A 32 2.45 17.65 3.30
C SER A 32 3.60 16.72 3.70
N THR A 33 3.34 15.44 3.95
CA THR A 33 4.34 14.54 4.56
C THR A 33 4.87 13.48 3.60
N SER A 34 4.34 13.30 2.40
CA SER A 34 4.87 12.30 1.45
C SER A 34 5.96 12.89 0.55
N LYS A 35 6.98 12.09 0.23
CA LYS A 35 7.97 12.41 -0.81
C LYS A 35 7.30 12.45 -2.19
N GLN A 36 7.75 13.37 -3.03
CA GLN A 36 7.15 13.65 -4.33
C GLN A 36 7.90 12.96 -5.49
N TYR A 37 7.17 12.60 -6.53
CA TYR A 37 7.71 12.06 -7.78
C TYR A 37 6.81 12.40 -8.98
N VAL A 38 7.37 12.34 -10.18
CA VAL A 38 6.68 12.69 -11.42
C VAL A 38 6.92 11.60 -12.47
N LEU A 39 5.82 11.06 -12.98
CA LEU A 39 5.83 10.08 -14.07
C LEU A 39 5.64 10.79 -15.42
N ASN A 40 6.29 10.28 -16.48
CA ASN A 40 5.94 10.63 -17.86
C ASN A 40 4.76 9.80 -18.37
N GLU A 41 4.38 10.02 -19.63
CA GLU A 41 3.29 9.30 -20.31
C GLU A 41 3.53 7.79 -20.48
N PHE A 42 4.73 7.29 -20.21
CA PHE A 42 5.08 5.87 -20.24
C PHE A 42 5.18 5.26 -18.84
N GLY A 43 4.88 6.03 -17.78
CA GLY A 43 4.99 5.57 -16.40
C GLY A 43 6.43 5.49 -15.89
N GLN A 44 7.37 6.19 -16.54
CA GLN A 44 8.76 6.29 -16.07
C GLN A 44 8.95 7.50 -15.15
N ILE A 45 9.80 7.35 -14.14
CA ILE A 45 10.20 8.44 -13.25
C ILE A 45 11.02 9.48 -14.03
N THR A 46 10.53 10.70 -14.06
CA THR A 46 11.25 11.87 -14.62
C THR A 46 11.88 12.75 -13.55
N SER A 47 11.33 12.70 -12.34
CA SER A 47 11.83 13.37 -11.14
C SER A 47 11.31 12.63 -9.93
N THR A 48 12.13 12.46 -8.89
CA THR A 48 11.75 11.77 -7.65
C THR A 48 12.57 12.31 -6.48
N GLU A 49 11.94 12.42 -5.32
CA GLU A 49 12.59 12.68 -4.03
C GLU A 49 13.01 11.38 -3.32
N PHE A 50 12.61 10.22 -3.85
CA PHE A 50 12.97 8.92 -3.31
C PHE A 50 14.41 8.53 -3.70
N SER A 51 15.13 7.93 -2.76
CA SER A 51 16.37 7.20 -3.02
C SER A 51 16.32 5.84 -2.36
N THR A 52 17.04 4.86 -2.90
CA THR A 52 17.03 3.49 -2.37
C THR A 52 17.54 3.45 -0.93
N GLU A 53 18.49 4.32 -0.59
CA GLU A 53 19.07 4.45 0.76
C GLU A 53 18.12 5.04 1.80
N ALA A 54 17.03 5.70 1.37
CA ALA A 54 16.02 6.18 2.29
C ALA A 54 15.17 5.03 2.87
N PHE A 55 15.12 3.89 2.18
CA PHE A 55 14.42 2.69 2.64
C PHE A 55 15.37 1.81 3.46
N GLU A 56 14.83 1.19 4.50
CA GLU A 56 15.52 0.19 5.30
C GLU A 56 15.33 -1.21 4.70
N PRO A 57 16.39 -2.03 4.61
CA PRO A 57 16.25 -3.46 4.38
C PRO A 57 15.37 -4.11 5.44
N SER A 58 14.44 -4.98 5.05
CA SER A 58 13.55 -5.69 6.01
C SER A 58 14.33 -6.47 7.07
N GLN A 59 15.50 -6.98 6.69
CA GLN A 59 16.42 -7.71 7.58
C GLN A 59 16.86 -6.89 8.80
N ASN A 60 16.88 -5.55 8.73
CA ASN A 60 17.19 -4.67 9.86
C ASN A 60 16.08 -4.68 10.92
N CYS A 61 14.83 -4.89 10.51
CA CYS A 61 13.67 -4.96 11.41
C CYS A 61 13.70 -6.23 12.29
N GLN A 62 14.36 -7.31 11.86
CA GLN A 62 14.38 -8.60 12.56
C GLN A 62 14.89 -8.50 14.00
N GLY A 63 15.83 -7.59 14.29
CA GLY A 63 16.43 -7.46 15.62
C GLY A 63 15.42 -7.13 16.72
N CYS A 64 14.43 -6.29 16.41
CA CYS A 64 13.38 -5.85 17.35
C CYS A 64 12.01 -6.49 17.04
N HIS A 65 11.75 -6.84 15.78
CA HIS A 65 10.51 -7.45 15.32
C HIS A 65 10.72 -8.85 14.71
N PRO A 66 11.32 -9.81 15.45
CA PRO A 66 11.72 -11.10 14.89
C PRO A 66 10.53 -11.91 14.39
N ASN A 67 9.38 -11.84 15.09
CA ASN A 67 8.17 -12.54 14.69
C ASN A 67 7.63 -11.93 13.40
N HIS A 68 7.35 -10.62 13.34
CA HIS A 68 6.82 -9.98 12.12
C HIS A 68 7.75 -10.16 10.92
N TYR A 69 9.07 -10.09 11.12
CA TYR A 69 10.03 -10.38 10.06
C TYR A 69 9.92 -11.81 9.55
N GLN A 70 9.81 -12.80 10.44
CA GLN A 70 9.63 -14.19 10.04
C GLN A 70 8.34 -14.37 9.22
N GLU A 71 7.22 -13.86 9.73
CA GLU A 71 5.91 -13.94 9.07
C GLU A 71 5.94 -13.29 7.68
N TRP A 72 6.52 -12.09 7.58
CA TRP A 72 6.73 -11.39 6.30
C TRP A 72 7.63 -12.19 5.36
N SER A 73 8.75 -12.73 5.86
CA SER A 73 9.72 -13.46 5.03
C SER A 73 9.15 -14.74 4.41
N GLU A 74 8.11 -15.30 5.03
CA GLU A 74 7.36 -16.45 4.54
C GLU A 74 6.22 -16.05 3.58
N SER A 75 5.83 -14.78 3.57
CA SER A 75 4.69 -14.23 2.82
C SER A 75 4.96 -14.09 1.31
N MET A 76 3.89 -13.92 0.55
CA MET A 76 3.97 -13.63 -0.88
C MET A 76 4.50 -12.22 -1.18
N HIS A 77 4.37 -11.28 -0.24
CA HIS A 77 4.94 -9.94 -0.35
C HIS A 77 6.48 -9.96 -0.43
N ALA A 78 7.14 -10.76 0.42
CA ALA A 78 8.59 -10.99 0.35
C ALA A 78 9.02 -11.87 -0.85
N TYR A 79 8.08 -12.63 -1.41
CA TYR A 79 8.32 -13.54 -2.53
C TYR A 79 8.12 -12.87 -3.91
N THR A 80 7.59 -11.66 -3.98
CA THR A 80 7.25 -10.94 -5.23
C THR A 80 8.37 -10.92 -6.27
N MET A 81 9.62 -10.69 -5.84
CA MET A 81 10.81 -10.67 -6.71
C MET A 81 11.57 -12.00 -6.76
N GLN A 82 10.90 -13.10 -6.41
CA GLN A 82 11.44 -14.46 -6.41
C GLN A 82 10.55 -15.46 -7.14
N ASP A 83 9.33 -15.07 -7.51
CA ASP A 83 8.35 -15.93 -8.17
C ASP A 83 8.71 -16.17 -9.65
N PRO A 84 9.01 -17.42 -10.07
CA PRO A 84 9.29 -17.72 -11.46
C PRO A 84 8.09 -17.47 -12.40
N ILE A 85 6.85 -17.53 -11.90
CA ILE A 85 5.66 -17.19 -12.72
C ILE A 85 5.66 -15.70 -13.01
N PHE A 86 5.90 -14.85 -12.00
CA PHE A 86 6.09 -13.42 -12.18
C PHE A 86 7.15 -13.12 -13.24
N PHE A 87 8.38 -13.65 -13.12
CA PHE A 87 9.44 -13.38 -14.09
C PHE A 87 9.07 -13.82 -15.52
N SER A 88 8.35 -14.94 -15.67
CA SER A 88 7.86 -15.38 -16.98
C SER A 88 6.85 -14.39 -17.58
N GLY A 89 5.88 -13.92 -16.78
CA GLY A 89 4.87 -12.95 -17.24
C GLY A 89 5.49 -11.58 -17.51
N TRP A 90 6.41 -11.15 -16.66
CA TRP A 90 7.11 -9.88 -16.77
C TRP A 90 8.03 -9.83 -18.00
N ALA A 91 8.75 -10.91 -18.30
CA ALA A 91 9.54 -10.99 -19.54
C ALA A 91 8.65 -10.89 -20.79
N GLN A 92 7.47 -11.51 -20.78
CA GLN A 92 6.50 -11.39 -21.86
C GLN A 92 5.96 -9.95 -21.96
N ALA A 93 5.62 -9.31 -20.85
CA ALA A 93 5.16 -7.93 -20.83
C ALA A 93 6.20 -6.95 -21.35
N GLN A 94 7.48 -7.13 -20.99
CA GLN A 94 8.60 -6.34 -21.53
C GLN A 94 8.79 -6.55 -23.04
N HIS A 95 8.53 -7.75 -23.55
CA HIS A 95 8.59 -8.03 -24.98
C HIS A 95 7.43 -7.37 -25.75
N ASP A 96 6.21 -7.51 -25.24
CA ASP A 96 5.00 -7.01 -25.90
C ASP A 96 4.85 -5.49 -25.77
N TYR A 97 5.35 -4.92 -24.68
CA TYR A 97 5.30 -3.49 -24.35
C TYR A 97 6.67 -2.96 -23.91
N PRO A 98 7.63 -2.77 -24.84
CA PRO A 98 9.00 -2.41 -24.48
C PRO A 98 9.17 -1.08 -23.72
N GLU A 99 8.22 -0.15 -23.87
CA GLU A 99 8.29 1.17 -23.22
C GLU A 99 7.67 1.20 -21.82
N THR A 100 6.73 0.30 -21.52
CA THR A 100 5.88 0.38 -20.32
C THR A 100 5.79 -0.92 -19.52
N GLY A 101 5.97 -2.08 -20.16
CA GLY A 101 5.76 -3.40 -19.55
C GLY A 101 6.69 -3.71 -18.38
N GLU A 102 7.88 -3.10 -18.36
CA GLU A 102 8.78 -3.23 -17.22
C GLU A 102 8.20 -2.52 -15.97
N ARG A 103 7.97 -1.19 -16.09
CA ARG A 103 7.46 -0.32 -15.01
C ARG A 103 6.07 -0.73 -14.54
N PHE A 104 5.21 -1.17 -15.47
CA PHE A 104 3.84 -1.58 -15.19
C PHE A 104 3.77 -2.68 -14.13
N CYS A 105 4.67 -3.66 -14.19
CA CYS A 105 4.71 -4.76 -13.23
C CYS A 105 5.40 -4.35 -11.92
N VAL A 106 6.53 -3.64 -12.00
CA VAL A 106 7.29 -3.30 -10.79
C VAL A 106 6.61 -2.24 -9.92
N GLN A 107 5.66 -1.47 -10.44
CA GLN A 107 4.88 -0.54 -9.62
C GLN A 107 4.17 -1.24 -8.45
N CYS A 108 3.81 -2.52 -8.60
CA CYS A 108 3.17 -3.32 -7.56
C CYS A 108 4.10 -4.38 -6.95
N HIS A 109 5.07 -4.90 -7.72
CA HIS A 109 5.95 -5.99 -7.27
C HIS A 109 7.27 -5.51 -6.67
N ASN A 110 7.68 -4.26 -6.95
CA ASN A 110 8.88 -3.65 -6.37
C ASN A 110 8.73 -2.12 -6.27
N PRO A 111 7.90 -1.60 -5.35
CA PRO A 111 7.62 -0.18 -5.22
C PRO A 111 8.87 0.66 -4.94
N VAL A 112 9.88 0.08 -4.26
CA VAL A 112 11.17 0.75 -4.06
C VAL A 112 11.82 1.04 -5.42
N ALA A 113 12.01 0.02 -6.27
CA ALA A 113 12.60 0.21 -7.59
C ALA A 113 11.74 1.12 -8.49
N PHE A 114 10.42 1.02 -8.38
CA PHE A 114 9.50 1.90 -9.11
C PHE A 114 9.71 3.37 -8.74
N LEU A 115 9.68 3.71 -7.44
CA LEU A 115 9.73 5.10 -6.95
C LEU A 115 11.11 5.73 -7.07
N THR A 116 12.19 4.95 -7.00
CA THR A 116 13.56 5.44 -7.18
C THR A 116 13.96 5.52 -8.66
N GLY A 117 13.19 4.91 -9.56
CA GLY A 117 13.49 4.86 -10.98
C GLY A 117 14.57 3.83 -11.34
N GLU A 118 14.91 2.90 -10.42
CA GLU A 118 15.85 1.80 -10.72
C GLU A 118 15.25 0.86 -11.75
N ASP A 119 15.88 0.72 -12.91
CA ASP A 119 15.46 -0.15 -14.01
C ASP A 119 15.90 -1.61 -13.75
N LEU A 120 14.92 -2.51 -13.68
CA LEU A 120 15.17 -3.92 -13.40
C LEU A 120 15.17 -4.81 -14.65
N SER A 121 15.00 -4.25 -15.85
CA SER A 121 14.99 -5.00 -17.13
C SER A 121 16.24 -5.87 -17.37
N ASN A 122 17.38 -5.47 -16.79
CA ASN A 122 18.64 -6.20 -16.90
C ASN A 122 18.72 -7.46 -16.02
N TYR A 123 17.67 -7.74 -15.23
CA TYR A 123 17.56 -8.88 -14.33
C TYR A 123 16.30 -9.71 -14.64
N PRO A 124 16.21 -10.36 -15.82
CA PRO A 124 14.99 -11.04 -16.27
C PRO A 124 14.68 -12.34 -15.53
N THR A 125 15.52 -12.76 -14.58
CA THR A 125 15.33 -13.96 -13.77
C THR A 125 15.58 -13.69 -12.29
N LYS A 126 14.96 -14.49 -11.41
CA LYS A 126 15.20 -14.39 -9.96
C LYS A 126 16.67 -14.62 -9.60
N GLU A 127 17.35 -15.54 -10.29
CA GLU A 127 18.76 -15.84 -10.03
C GLU A 127 19.66 -14.64 -10.36
N GLU A 128 19.40 -13.96 -11.48
CA GLU A 128 20.15 -12.77 -11.86
C GLU A 128 19.84 -11.60 -10.93
N LEU A 129 18.57 -11.39 -10.57
CA LEU A 129 18.19 -10.30 -9.65
C LEU A 129 18.78 -10.50 -8.26
N LEU A 130 18.59 -11.68 -7.65
CA LEU A 130 19.08 -11.97 -6.30
C LEU A 130 20.60 -12.07 -6.26
N GLY A 131 21.23 -12.56 -7.33
CA GLY A 131 22.68 -12.69 -7.50
C GLY A 131 23.41 -11.40 -7.88
N SER A 132 22.68 -10.33 -8.22
CA SER A 132 23.25 -9.03 -8.60
C SER A 132 23.82 -8.23 -7.42
N ASP A 133 24.40 -7.07 -7.71
CA ASP A 133 24.82 -6.08 -6.72
C ASP A 133 23.68 -5.12 -6.29
N LEU A 134 22.42 -5.38 -6.69
CA LEU A 134 21.29 -4.56 -6.28
C LEU A 134 21.18 -4.49 -4.73
N PRO A 135 20.79 -3.34 -4.16
CA PRO A 135 20.58 -3.19 -2.73
C PRO A 135 19.49 -4.14 -2.20
N ALA A 136 19.60 -4.53 -0.92
CA ALA A 136 18.64 -5.42 -0.27
C ALA A 136 17.21 -4.85 -0.31
N GLN A 137 17.06 -3.53 -0.18
CA GLN A 137 15.79 -2.81 -0.26
C GLN A 137 15.00 -3.10 -1.53
N ILE A 138 15.70 -3.34 -2.65
CA ILE A 138 15.09 -3.71 -3.93
C ILE A 138 14.83 -5.21 -3.99
N LYS A 139 15.75 -6.03 -3.47
CA LYS A 139 15.61 -7.49 -3.47
C LYS A 139 14.47 -7.98 -2.56
N ASP A 140 14.13 -7.20 -1.54
CA ASP A 140 13.04 -7.49 -0.60
C ASP A 140 11.64 -7.39 -1.24
N GLY A 141 11.52 -6.79 -2.43
CA GLY A 141 10.23 -6.62 -3.13
C GLY A 141 9.29 -5.68 -2.34
N ILE A 142 8.21 -6.23 -1.79
CA ILE A 142 7.32 -5.50 -0.88
C ILE A 142 7.88 -5.61 0.54
N SER A 143 8.76 -4.68 0.90
CA SER A 143 9.47 -4.65 2.18
C SER A 143 8.64 -4.07 3.34
N CYS A 144 9.15 -4.19 4.57
CA CYS A 144 8.54 -3.55 5.74
C CYS A 144 8.37 -2.04 5.52
N ASP A 145 9.36 -1.40 4.92
CA ASP A 145 9.41 0.05 4.72
C ASP A 145 8.46 0.54 3.65
N VAL A 146 8.15 -0.26 2.63
CA VAL A 146 7.11 0.07 1.65
C VAL A 146 5.77 0.31 2.35
N CYS A 147 5.41 -0.56 3.32
CA CYS A 147 4.15 -0.42 4.04
C CYS A 147 4.24 0.61 5.18
N HIS A 148 5.28 0.53 6.02
CA HIS A 148 5.41 1.31 7.24
C HIS A 148 5.95 2.74 7.03
N SER A 149 6.20 3.16 5.79
CA SER A 149 6.40 4.57 5.44
C SER A 149 5.17 5.23 4.82
N THR A 150 4.05 4.51 4.68
CA THR A 150 2.80 5.05 4.12
C THR A 150 2.19 6.10 5.03
N THR A 151 1.93 7.27 4.44
CA THR A 151 1.40 8.47 5.14
C THR A 151 -0.07 8.74 4.84
N SER A 152 -0.53 8.35 3.64
CA SER A 152 -1.89 8.61 3.16
C SER A 152 -2.44 7.41 2.37
N LEU A 153 -3.75 7.34 2.24
CA LEU A 153 -4.42 6.34 1.42
C LEU A 153 -4.21 6.60 -0.06
N SER A 154 -4.03 5.53 -0.82
CA SER A 154 -3.95 5.56 -2.27
C SER A 154 -5.25 5.07 -2.90
N ARG A 155 -5.28 4.99 -4.23
CA ARG A 155 -6.48 4.68 -5.02
C ARG A 155 -6.25 3.47 -5.91
N THR A 156 -7.35 2.92 -6.40
CA THR A 156 -7.38 1.93 -7.47
C THR A 156 -6.52 2.38 -8.66
N VAL A 157 -5.71 1.46 -9.18
CA VAL A 157 -4.87 1.69 -10.36
C VAL A 157 -5.73 1.56 -11.62
N HIS A 158 -5.70 2.59 -12.47
CA HIS A 158 -6.43 2.61 -13.73
C HIS A 158 -5.44 2.81 -14.89
N ALA A 159 -4.94 1.71 -15.43
CA ALA A 159 -4.02 1.75 -16.56
C ALA A 159 -4.78 1.89 -17.89
N ASP A 160 -4.37 2.86 -18.70
CA ASP A 160 -4.98 3.16 -19.99
C ASP A 160 -4.41 2.27 -21.12
N ASP A 161 -4.71 2.63 -22.38
CA ASP A 161 -4.31 1.87 -23.58
C ASP A 161 -2.80 1.66 -23.72
N ASN A 162 -2.00 2.58 -23.20
CA ASN A 162 -0.53 2.51 -23.21
C ASN A 162 0.05 1.60 -22.14
N ILE A 163 -0.78 1.10 -21.20
CA ILE A 163 -0.35 0.23 -20.08
C ILE A 163 0.78 0.90 -19.28
N ALA A 164 0.77 2.23 -19.18
CA ALA A 164 1.74 2.94 -18.36
C ALA A 164 1.52 2.61 -16.87
N ALA A 165 2.63 2.56 -16.11
CA ALA A 165 2.55 2.55 -14.66
C ALA A 165 1.96 3.88 -14.15
N VAL A 166 0.99 3.79 -13.25
CA VAL A 166 0.24 4.94 -12.71
C VAL A 166 -0.10 4.78 -11.23
N ALA A 167 0.47 3.78 -10.54
CA ALA A 167 0.25 3.59 -9.11
C ALA A 167 0.69 4.85 -8.32
N ASP A 168 -0.20 5.30 -7.44
CA ASP A 168 -0.01 6.48 -6.60
C ASP A 168 0.43 6.04 -5.20
N TYR A 169 1.61 6.50 -4.77
CA TYR A 169 2.23 6.13 -3.51
C TYR A 169 2.50 7.36 -2.64
N HIS A 170 2.04 7.30 -1.40
CA HIS A 170 2.22 8.36 -0.41
C HIS A 170 3.18 7.91 0.69
N LEU A 171 4.48 7.85 0.39
CA LEU A 171 5.51 7.31 1.29
C LEU A 171 6.44 8.40 1.86
N TYR A 172 6.93 8.20 3.09
CA TYR A 172 7.90 9.07 3.77
C TYR A 172 9.10 8.30 4.37
N PRO A 173 9.88 7.59 3.53
CA PRO A 173 11.05 6.84 3.98
C PRO A 173 12.23 7.77 4.32
N GLY A 174 13.17 7.32 5.15
CA GLY A 174 14.44 8.02 5.43
C GLY A 174 14.38 9.11 6.50
N GLU A 175 13.22 9.34 7.10
CA GLU A 175 12.98 10.43 8.07
C GLU A 175 12.99 9.94 9.52
N GLY A 176 13.29 8.64 9.70
CA GLY A 176 13.34 8.01 11.03
C GLY A 176 11.98 7.78 11.67
N ILE A 177 10.88 7.86 10.91
CA ILE A 177 9.51 7.64 11.40
C ILE A 177 8.92 6.40 10.71
N LYS A 178 8.22 5.56 11.48
CA LYS A 178 7.41 4.44 10.97
C LYS A 178 5.97 4.57 11.45
N PHE A 179 5.02 4.29 10.56
CA PHE A 179 3.59 4.40 10.84
C PHE A 179 2.96 3.04 11.09
N GLY A 180 1.93 2.98 11.93
CA GLY A 180 1.21 1.74 12.20
C GLY A 180 -0.15 1.94 12.90
N SER A 181 -0.84 0.83 13.18
CA SER A 181 -2.18 0.84 13.79
C SER A 181 -2.19 0.91 15.32
N ILE A 182 -1.02 0.85 15.98
CA ILE A 182 -0.88 0.92 17.44
C ILE A 182 -0.95 2.39 17.88
N GLN A 183 -1.93 2.73 18.74
CA GLN A 183 -2.19 4.12 19.17
C GLN A 183 -1.08 4.73 20.02
N ASP A 184 -0.52 3.94 20.95
CA ASP A 184 0.54 4.37 21.86
C ASP A 184 1.75 3.43 21.70
N PRO A 185 2.52 3.54 20.60
CA PRO A 185 3.64 2.66 20.35
C PRO A 185 4.77 2.89 21.36
N GLU A 186 5.47 1.82 21.73
CA GLU A 186 6.61 1.93 22.63
C GLU A 186 7.77 2.69 21.97
N ALA A 187 8.28 3.70 22.68
CA ALA A 187 9.42 4.48 22.21
C ALA A 187 10.71 3.64 22.19
N ASN A 188 11.55 3.89 21.20
CA ASN A 188 12.87 3.26 21.04
C ASN A 188 13.87 4.27 20.44
N GLU A 189 15.14 3.88 20.33
CA GLU A 189 16.22 4.76 19.85
C GLU A 189 16.51 4.63 18.34
N TYR A 190 15.86 3.70 17.63
CA TYR A 190 16.15 3.39 16.23
C TYR A 190 15.24 4.15 15.26
N HIS A 191 13.93 4.16 15.50
CA HIS A 191 12.96 4.99 14.77
C HIS A 191 11.84 5.48 15.70
N GLU A 192 11.30 6.65 15.40
CA GLU A 192 10.03 7.11 15.92
C GLU A 192 8.89 6.25 15.34
N SER A 193 7.85 6.03 16.14
CA SER A 193 6.69 5.22 15.77
C SER A 193 5.45 6.09 15.95
N GLU A 194 4.67 6.26 14.88
CA GLU A 194 3.48 7.08 14.89
C GLU A 194 2.23 6.26 14.57
N TYR A 195 1.17 6.50 15.35
CA TYR A 195 -0.14 5.96 15.05
C TYR A 195 -0.71 6.63 13.80
N ASN A 196 -1.18 5.82 12.86
CA ASN A 196 -1.94 6.30 11.71
C ASN A 196 -3.18 5.42 11.46
N PRO A 197 -4.40 5.98 11.52
CA PRO A 197 -5.64 5.19 11.37
C PRO A 197 -5.80 4.53 10.00
N ILE A 198 -5.04 4.96 8.97
CA ILE A 198 -5.08 4.33 7.64
C ILE A 198 -4.61 2.86 7.67
N PHE A 199 -3.84 2.46 8.68
CA PHE A 199 -3.39 1.08 8.83
C PHE A 199 -4.52 0.09 9.17
N ASN A 200 -5.72 0.60 9.47
CA ASN A 200 -6.94 -0.21 9.64
C ASN A 200 -7.91 -0.04 8.45
N ARG A 201 -7.43 0.43 7.29
CA ARG A 201 -8.23 0.74 6.11
C ARG A 201 -7.73 -0.05 4.90
N SER A 202 -8.64 -0.73 4.22
CA SER A 202 -8.32 -1.53 3.02
C SER A 202 -7.72 -0.70 1.89
N GLU A 203 -8.01 0.59 1.86
CA GLU A 203 -7.51 1.52 0.84
C GLU A 203 -5.97 1.61 0.80
N LEU A 204 -5.30 1.21 1.89
CA LEU A 204 -3.84 1.09 1.95
C LEU A 204 -3.29 0.04 0.97
N CYS A 205 -4.11 -0.94 0.57
CA CYS A 205 -3.72 -2.03 -0.32
C CYS A 205 -3.93 -1.70 -1.81
N LEU A 206 -4.63 -0.62 -2.15
CA LEU A 206 -5.09 -0.34 -3.52
C LEU A 206 -4.02 0.04 -4.55
N PRO A 207 -2.81 0.52 -4.18
CA PRO A 207 -1.73 0.65 -5.17
C PRO A 207 -1.40 -0.66 -5.88
N CYS A 208 -1.75 -1.81 -5.27
CA CYS A 208 -1.44 -3.12 -5.79
C CYS A 208 -2.69 -4.00 -6.03
N HIS A 209 -3.67 -3.97 -5.13
CA HIS A 209 -4.78 -4.95 -5.06
C HIS A 209 -6.13 -4.46 -5.60
N ASP A 210 -6.12 -3.42 -6.45
CA ASP A 210 -7.28 -3.01 -7.23
C ASP A 210 -6.77 -2.29 -8.50
N LEU A 211 -6.90 -2.96 -9.65
CA LEU A 211 -6.34 -2.62 -10.94
C LEU A 211 -7.33 -2.89 -12.07
N THR A 212 -7.46 -1.88 -12.93
CA THR A 212 -8.13 -2.01 -14.23
C THR A 212 -7.17 -1.68 -15.36
N ILE A 213 -7.36 -2.33 -16.51
CA ILE A 213 -6.57 -2.10 -17.72
C ILE A 213 -7.53 -1.83 -18.87
N ARG A 214 -7.48 -0.62 -19.45
CA ARG A 214 -8.40 -0.17 -20.52
C ARG A 214 -9.87 -0.34 -20.13
N GLY A 215 -10.19 -0.03 -18.87
CA GLY A 215 -11.53 -0.21 -18.29
C GLY A 215 -11.96 -1.66 -18.10
N VAL A 216 -11.09 -2.65 -18.35
CA VAL A 216 -11.32 -4.05 -18.02
C VAL A 216 -10.86 -4.30 -16.59
N GLU A 217 -11.73 -4.93 -15.81
CA GLU A 217 -11.50 -5.34 -14.43
C GLU A 217 -10.50 -6.51 -14.40
N ALA A 218 -9.22 -6.21 -14.17
CA ALA A 218 -8.13 -7.19 -14.28
C ALA A 218 -7.87 -7.88 -12.92
N GLU A 219 -7.70 -7.08 -11.87
CA GLU A 219 -7.65 -7.52 -10.47
C GLU A 219 -8.43 -6.50 -9.67
N ILE A 220 -9.67 -6.77 -9.30
CA ILE A 220 -10.55 -5.75 -8.69
C ILE A 220 -11.09 -6.18 -7.33
N THR A 221 -10.28 -6.90 -6.54
CA THR A 221 -10.74 -7.56 -5.32
C THR A 221 -11.42 -6.57 -4.36
N PHE A 222 -10.85 -5.40 -4.13
CA PHE A 222 -11.50 -4.39 -3.29
C PHE A 222 -12.84 -3.93 -3.86
N THR A 223 -12.87 -3.62 -5.15
CA THR A 223 -14.08 -3.20 -5.84
C THR A 223 -15.15 -4.30 -5.87
N GLU A 224 -14.79 -5.58 -6.01
CA GLU A 224 -15.68 -6.73 -5.92
C GLU A 224 -16.36 -6.82 -4.56
N TRP A 225 -15.58 -6.79 -3.48
CA TRP A 225 -16.12 -6.85 -2.13
C TRP A 225 -17.01 -5.65 -1.79
N ASN A 226 -16.64 -4.45 -2.24
CA ASN A 226 -17.47 -3.25 -2.05
C ASN A 226 -18.83 -3.30 -2.77
N ARG A 227 -18.98 -4.14 -3.79
CA ARG A 227 -20.28 -4.37 -4.44
C ARG A 227 -21.21 -5.23 -3.59
N ILE A 228 -20.71 -5.89 -2.54
CA ILE A 228 -21.49 -6.80 -1.68
C ILE A 228 -22.02 -6.04 -0.44
N PRO A 229 -23.34 -5.83 -0.31
CA PRO A 229 -23.91 -5.12 0.83
C PRO A 229 -23.58 -5.81 2.16
N GLY A 230 -23.02 -5.05 3.11
CA GLY A 230 -22.66 -5.55 4.44
C GLY A 230 -21.32 -6.28 4.53
N LEU A 231 -20.65 -6.52 3.40
CA LEU A 231 -19.30 -7.10 3.32
C LEU A 231 -18.31 -6.17 2.58
N ALA A 232 -18.69 -4.90 2.42
CA ALA A 232 -17.84 -3.89 1.81
C ALA A 232 -16.57 -3.69 2.64
N MET A 233 -15.42 -3.87 1.99
CA MET A 233 -14.10 -3.77 2.60
C MET A 233 -13.64 -2.31 2.76
N SER A 234 -14.40 -1.33 2.26
CA SER A 234 -14.25 0.09 2.59
C SER A 234 -14.94 0.49 3.91
N GLY A 235 -15.53 -0.46 4.64
CA GLY A 235 -16.51 -0.20 5.69
C GLY A 235 -16.17 -0.85 7.02
N ALA A 236 -17.11 -1.67 7.53
CA ALA A 236 -17.00 -2.30 8.85
C ALA A 236 -16.03 -3.49 8.88
N LEU A 237 -15.64 -3.99 7.72
CA LEU A 237 -14.59 -5.00 7.54
C LEU A 237 -13.46 -4.36 6.73
N SER A 238 -12.24 -4.71 7.06
CA SER A 238 -11.03 -4.29 6.35
C SER A 238 -10.23 -5.49 5.88
N CYS A 239 -9.39 -5.33 4.86
CA CYS A 239 -8.49 -6.39 4.39
C CYS A 239 -7.64 -6.92 5.55
N GLN A 240 -7.20 -6.02 6.42
CA GLN A 240 -6.40 -6.29 7.61
C GLN A 240 -7.11 -7.20 8.61
N ASP A 241 -8.43 -7.07 8.79
CA ASP A 241 -9.19 -7.90 9.74
C ASP A 241 -9.07 -9.40 9.41
N CYS A 242 -8.93 -9.75 8.13
CA CYS A 242 -8.82 -11.13 7.66
C CYS A 242 -7.38 -11.54 7.34
N HIS A 243 -6.61 -10.68 6.66
CA HIS A 243 -5.27 -11.00 6.15
C HIS A 243 -4.13 -10.55 7.07
N MET A 244 -4.42 -9.70 8.07
CA MET A 244 -3.47 -9.27 9.10
C MET A 244 -4.08 -9.43 10.49
N LYS A 245 -4.67 -10.60 10.78
CA LYS A 245 -5.45 -10.84 12.01
C LYS A 245 -4.71 -10.37 13.26
N GLN A 246 -5.42 -9.64 14.11
CA GLN A 246 -4.90 -9.23 15.40
C GLN A 246 -4.66 -10.45 16.30
N LYS A 247 -3.48 -10.51 16.91
CA LYS A 247 -3.05 -11.52 17.86
C LYS A 247 -3.44 -11.10 19.28
N ASN A 248 -3.36 -12.04 20.21
CA ASN A 248 -3.73 -11.81 21.62
C ASN A 248 -2.89 -10.73 22.32
N ASP A 249 -1.67 -10.46 21.83
CA ASP A 249 -0.77 -9.42 22.35
C ASP A 249 -1.02 -8.04 21.72
N GLY A 250 -2.04 -7.91 20.86
CA GLY A 250 -2.41 -6.68 20.18
C GLY A 250 -1.66 -6.42 18.87
N THR A 251 -0.64 -7.23 18.55
CA THR A 251 0.08 -7.18 17.27
C THR A 251 -0.73 -7.83 16.15
N HIS A 252 -0.25 -7.76 14.89
CA HIS A 252 -0.96 -8.30 13.73
C HIS A 252 -0.12 -9.37 13.02
N ASP A 253 -0.77 -10.37 12.44
CA ASP A 253 -0.13 -11.39 11.61
C ASP A 253 0.38 -10.77 10.29
N HIS A 254 1.63 -11.04 9.92
CA HIS A 254 2.26 -10.53 8.69
C HIS A 254 2.51 -11.63 7.65
N HIS A 255 1.78 -12.75 7.69
CA HIS A 255 1.85 -13.75 6.63
C HIS A 255 1.01 -13.35 5.40
N PHE A 256 0.05 -12.44 5.57
CA PHE A 256 -0.86 -11.97 4.51
C PHE A 256 -1.50 -13.13 3.74
N THR A 257 -1.94 -14.17 4.47
CA THR A 257 -2.32 -15.45 3.88
C THR A 257 -3.38 -15.26 2.79
N GLY A 258 -3.02 -15.67 1.57
CA GLY A 258 -3.89 -15.73 0.39
C GLY A 258 -3.94 -17.15 -0.16
N VAL A 259 -4.21 -17.30 -1.46
CA VAL A 259 -4.26 -18.62 -2.11
C VAL A 259 -2.96 -19.02 -2.80
N ASP A 260 -2.03 -18.08 -2.93
CA ASP A 260 -0.78 -18.29 -3.67
C ASP A 260 0.23 -19.11 -2.86
N VAL A 261 1.08 -19.85 -3.58
CA VAL A 261 2.08 -20.75 -3.01
C VAL A 261 3.48 -20.36 -3.47
N ASN A 262 4.45 -20.46 -2.56
CA ASN A 262 5.85 -20.23 -2.88
C ASN A 262 6.43 -21.42 -3.66
N LEU A 263 6.72 -21.21 -4.95
CA LEU A 263 7.18 -22.24 -5.89
C LEU A 263 8.67 -22.59 -5.75
N SER A 264 9.38 -22.00 -4.79
CA SER A 264 10.73 -22.44 -4.43
C SER A 264 10.73 -23.75 -3.62
N TYR A 265 9.56 -24.20 -3.17
CA TYR A 265 9.36 -25.46 -2.44
C TYR A 265 8.52 -26.44 -3.26
N PRO A 266 8.67 -27.76 -3.04
CA PRO A 266 7.68 -28.72 -3.53
C PRO A 266 6.27 -28.38 -3.04
N MET A 267 5.26 -28.69 -3.86
CA MET A 267 3.86 -28.50 -3.49
C MET A 267 3.54 -29.22 -2.18
N GLY A 268 2.99 -28.50 -1.20
CA GLY A 268 2.72 -29.03 0.13
C GLY A 268 3.80 -28.78 1.18
N GLU A 269 4.98 -28.30 0.77
CA GLU A 269 6.14 -28.15 1.66
C GLU A 269 6.52 -26.68 1.94
N GLY A 270 5.82 -25.73 1.33
CA GLY A 270 6.04 -24.30 1.56
C GLY A 270 5.59 -23.85 2.96
N PRO A 271 6.23 -22.81 3.55
CA PRO A 271 5.97 -22.36 4.92
C PRO A 271 4.50 -21.95 5.17
N LEU A 272 3.86 -21.33 4.17
CA LEU A 272 2.44 -20.94 4.27
C LEU A 272 1.44 -22.06 3.98
N TYR A 273 1.86 -23.24 3.52
CA TYR A 273 0.94 -24.25 3.00
C TYR A 273 -0.20 -24.60 3.97
N ASN A 274 0.12 -24.85 5.25
CA ASN A 274 -0.88 -25.18 6.26
C ASN A 274 -1.85 -24.01 6.53
N LYS A 275 -1.37 -22.77 6.51
CA LYS A 275 -2.22 -21.57 6.70
C LYS A 275 -3.16 -21.38 5.51
N ILE A 276 -2.68 -21.63 4.29
CA ILE A 276 -3.50 -21.59 3.07
C ILE A 276 -4.57 -22.68 3.13
N GLU A 277 -4.19 -23.90 3.50
CA GLU A 277 -5.13 -25.02 3.66
C GLU A 277 -6.20 -24.71 4.72
N GLU A 278 -5.81 -24.21 5.89
CA GLU A 278 -6.73 -23.80 6.96
C GLU A 278 -7.70 -22.72 6.47
N MET A 279 -7.18 -21.68 5.81
CA MET A 279 -7.99 -20.59 5.26
C MET A 279 -9.05 -21.15 4.29
N LEU A 280 -8.64 -21.97 3.32
CA LEU A 280 -9.52 -22.57 2.32
C LEU A 280 -10.55 -23.55 2.89
N GLN A 281 -10.22 -24.24 3.97
CA GLN A 281 -11.15 -25.16 4.66
C GLN A 281 -12.13 -24.44 5.58
N SER A 282 -11.81 -23.21 6.00
CA SER A 282 -12.63 -22.39 6.89
C SER A 282 -13.56 -21.41 6.16
N ALA A 283 -13.41 -21.27 4.84
CA ALA A 283 -14.17 -20.36 3.97
C ALA A 283 -15.58 -20.86 3.62
#